data_AF-A0AAV9P1Z9-F1
#
_entry.id   AF-A0AAV9P1Z9-F1
#
_cell.length_a   1.000
_cell.length_b   1.000
_cell.length_c   1.000
_cell.angle_alpha   90.00
_cell.angle_beta   90.00
_cell.angle_gamma   90.00
#
_symmetry.space_group_name_H-M   'P 1'
#
loop_
_entity.id
_entity.type
_entity.pdbx_description
1 polymer ?
#
loop_
_entity_poly.entity_id
_entity_poly.type
_entity_poly.pdbx_seq_one_letter_code
_entity_poly.pdbx_strand_id
1 'polypeptide(L)'
;MSPFKQILRIILVIHGFLNIAQGFYVVFSPRAWAKQAGPAFVGSSEQALQSIGLGSIGVGAYGALGAYSNDRHFYALTALMRYTFAATVLTQWDRDQNGVAIYEILVAGTAMLASVLN
;
A
#
# COMPACT_ATOMS: atom_id res chain seq x y z
N MET A 1 13.52 8.29 21.64
CA MET A 1 13.05 8.33 20.23
C MET A 1 12.47 9.72 19.97
N SER A 2 12.73 10.37 18.82
CA SER A 2 12.18 11.72 18.61
C SER A 2 10.66 11.67 18.43
N PRO A 3 9.90 12.70 18.88
CA PRO A 3 8.44 12.76 18.72
C PRO A 3 8.00 12.57 17.25
N PHE A 4 8.78 13.12 16.32
CA PHE A 4 8.56 12.98 14.88
C PHE A 4 8.59 11.51 14.41
N LYS A 5 9.58 10.73 14.85
CA LYS A 5 9.67 9.28 14.50
C LYS A 5 8.49 8.49 15.05
N GLN A 6 7.99 8.87 16.23
CA GLN A 6 6.87 8.18 16.87
C GLN A 6 5.55 8.43 16.11
N ILE A 7 5.34 9.65 15.62
CA ILE A 7 4.20 10.00 14.76
C ILE A 7 4.25 9.20 13.44
N LEU A 8 5.40 9.15 12.77
CA LEU A 8 5.55 8.37 11.52
C LEU A 8 5.23 6.89 11.73
N ARG A 9 5.66 6.31 12.85
CA ARG A 9 5.35 4.91 13.19
C ARG A 9 3.86 4.69 13.39
N ILE A 10 3.18 5.56 14.14
CA ILE A 10 1.73 5.46 14.36
C ILE A 10 0.98 5.53 13.02
N ILE A 11 1.36 6.48 12.16
CA ILE A 11 0.78 6.61 10.81
C ILE A 11 0.97 5.31 10.03
N LEU A 12 2.17 4.73 10.01
CA LEU A 12 2.45 3.48 9.30
C LEU A 12 1.67 2.28 9.86
N VAL A 13 1.47 2.19 11.17
CA VAL A 13 0.64 1.14 11.79
C VAL A 13 -0.82 1.27 11.33
N ILE A 14 -1.40 2.47 11.44
CA ILE A 14 -2.79 2.72 11.03
C ILE A 14 -2.96 2.41 9.53
N HIS A 15 -2.00 2.87 8.72
CA HIS A 15 -1.98 2.60 7.28
C HIS A 15 -1.90 1.10 6.97
N GLY A 16 -1.07 0.37 7.72
CA GLY A 16 -0.93 -1.06 7.61
C GLY A 16 -2.25 -1.80 7.83
N PHE A 17 -3.00 -1.44 8.89
CA PHE A 17 -4.31 -2.01 9.16
C PHE A 17 -5.36 -1.63 8.12
N LEU A 18 -5.35 -0.39 7.62
CA LEU A 18 -6.26 0.04 6.56
C LEU A 18 -6.03 -0.74 5.26
N ASN A 19 -4.78 -0.99 4.86
CA ASN A 19 -4.48 -1.86 3.72
C ASN A 19 -4.95 -3.29 3.92
N ILE A 20 -4.77 -3.84 5.12
CA ILE A 20 -5.22 -5.21 5.42
C ILE A 20 -6.74 -5.30 5.28
N ALA A 21 -7.47 -4.35 5.86
CA ALA A 21 -8.92 -4.27 5.76
C ALA A 21 -9.39 -4.09 4.29
N GLN A 22 -8.76 -3.17 3.56
CA GLN A 22 -9.01 -3.00 2.12
C GLN A 22 -8.74 -4.28 1.35
N GLY A 23 -7.59 -4.93 1.61
CA GLY A 23 -7.19 -6.15 0.94
C GLY A 23 -8.17 -7.29 1.15
N PHE A 24 -8.66 -7.49 2.39
CA PHE A 24 -9.73 -8.45 2.66
C PHE A 24 -11.01 -8.09 1.89
N TYR A 25 -11.40 -6.82 1.87
CA TYR A 25 -12.56 -6.39 1.09
C TYR A 25 -12.40 -6.68 -0.41
N VAL A 26 -11.22 -6.46 -0.98
CA VAL A 26 -10.94 -6.79 -2.38
C VAL A 26 -10.97 -8.31 -2.62
N VAL A 27 -10.44 -9.12 -1.69
CA VAL A 27 -10.42 -10.58 -1.83
C VAL A 27 -11.83 -11.18 -1.80
N PHE A 28 -12.66 -10.75 -0.86
CA PHE A 28 -14.02 -11.30 -0.66
C PHE A 28 -15.07 -10.66 -1.57
N SER A 29 -14.86 -9.41 -2.00
CA SER A 29 -15.81 -8.64 -2.81
C SER A 29 -15.12 -7.88 -3.97
N PRO A 30 -14.36 -8.57 -4.84
CA PRO A 30 -13.49 -7.93 -5.84
C PRO A 30 -14.26 -7.00 -6.78
N ARG A 31 -15.44 -7.43 -7.26
CA ARG A 31 -16.29 -6.64 -8.16
C ARG A 31 -16.88 -5.41 -7.50
N ALA A 32 -17.28 -5.51 -6.23
CA ALA A 32 -17.81 -4.37 -5.48
C ALA A 32 -16.72 -3.34 -5.21
N TRP A 33 -15.53 -3.80 -4.83
CA TRP A 33 -14.37 -2.94 -4.67
C TRP A 33 -13.99 -2.27 -6.00
N ALA A 34 -13.91 -3.02 -7.10
CA ALA A 34 -13.56 -2.47 -8.41
C ALA A 34 -14.50 -1.33 -8.86
N LYS A 35 -15.81 -1.46 -8.60
CA LYS A 35 -16.78 -0.38 -8.88
C LYS A 35 -16.52 0.89 -8.07
N GLN A 36 -16.02 0.77 -6.84
CA GLN A 36 -15.70 1.90 -5.97
C GLN A 36 -14.32 2.48 -6.27
N ALA A 37 -13.34 1.64 -6.58
CA ALA A 37 -11.96 2.02 -6.87
C ALA A 37 -11.81 2.76 -8.21
N GLY A 38 -12.82 2.66 -9.08
CA GLY A 38 -12.95 3.46 -10.28
C GLY A 38 -12.70 2.70 -11.59
N PRO A 39 -12.76 3.39 -12.74
CA PRO A 39 -12.85 2.77 -14.07
C PRO A 39 -11.72 1.79 -14.38
N ALA A 40 -10.53 2.02 -13.83
CA ALA A 40 -9.36 1.16 -13.98
C ALA A 40 -9.59 -0.30 -13.56
N PHE A 41 -10.36 -0.52 -12.51
CA PHE A 41 -10.50 -1.84 -11.92
C PHE A 41 -11.77 -2.56 -12.37
N VAL A 42 -12.76 -1.83 -12.92
CA VAL A 42 -14.08 -2.37 -13.32
C VAL A 42 -13.95 -3.45 -14.40
N GLY A 43 -13.00 -3.33 -15.32
CA GLY A 43 -12.73 -4.30 -16.38
C GLY A 43 -11.77 -5.44 -16.01
N SER A 44 -11.17 -5.41 -14.82
CA SER A 44 -10.19 -6.42 -14.41
C SER A 44 -10.86 -7.78 -14.12
N SER A 45 -10.12 -8.87 -14.31
CA SER A 45 -10.59 -10.21 -13.90
C SER A 45 -10.65 -10.32 -12.37
N GLU A 46 -11.49 -11.21 -11.86
CA GLU A 46 -11.59 -11.43 -10.41
C GLU A 46 -10.29 -11.94 -9.81
N GLN A 47 -9.56 -12.82 -10.51
CA GLN A 47 -8.26 -13.29 -10.02
C GLN A 47 -7.23 -12.14 -9.93
N ALA A 48 -7.24 -11.21 -10.89
CA ALA A 48 -6.36 -10.04 -10.84
C ALA A 48 -6.71 -9.14 -9.65
N LEU A 49 -8.00 -8.86 -9.43
CA LEU A 49 -8.47 -8.08 -8.30
C LEU A 49 -8.13 -8.75 -6.96
N GLN A 50 -8.36 -10.05 -6.83
CA GLN A 50 -7.98 -10.81 -5.64
C GLN A 50 -6.46 -10.78 -5.40
N SER A 51 -5.66 -10.83 -6.46
CA SER A 51 -4.20 -10.70 -6.35
C SER A 51 -3.79 -9.31 -5.84
N ILE A 52 -4.46 -8.24 -6.29
CA ILE A 52 -4.30 -6.89 -5.74
C ILE A 52 -4.67 -6.87 -4.25
N GLY A 53 -5.78 -7.52 -3.88
CA GLY A 53 -6.22 -7.64 -2.50
C GLY A 53 -5.17 -8.32 -1.61
N LEU A 54 -4.64 -9.47 -2.04
CA LEU A 54 -3.57 -10.19 -1.35
C LEU A 54 -2.29 -9.34 -1.25
N GLY A 55 -1.93 -8.62 -2.31
CA GLY A 55 -0.82 -7.67 -2.31
C GLY A 55 -1.01 -6.58 -1.25
N SER A 56 -2.22 -6.01 -1.16
CA SER A 56 -2.57 -5.01 -0.15
C SER A 56 -2.44 -5.55 1.27
N ILE A 57 -2.88 -6.79 1.53
CA ILE A 57 -2.68 -7.46 2.82
C ILE A 57 -1.18 -7.58 3.13
N GLY A 58 -0.37 -8.05 2.18
CA GLY A 58 1.08 -8.18 2.35
C GLY A 58 1.76 -6.85 2.67
N VAL A 59 1.48 -5.80 1.90
CA VAL A 59 2.00 -4.45 2.13
C VAL A 59 1.57 -3.93 3.50
N GLY A 60 0.31 -4.14 3.89
CA GLY A 60 -0.18 -3.74 5.20
C GLY A 60 0.49 -4.47 6.36
N ALA A 61 0.68 -5.78 6.22
CA ALA A 61 1.36 -6.61 7.21
C ALA A 61 2.83 -6.20 7.38
N TYR A 62 3.58 -6.04 6.30
CA TYR A 62 4.97 -5.62 6.36
C TYR A 62 5.12 -4.19 6.91
N GLY A 63 4.21 -3.27 6.55
CA GLY A 63 4.21 -1.91 7.10
C GLY A 63 3.94 -1.89 8.61
N ALA A 64 2.95 -2.65 9.08
CA ALA A 64 2.62 -2.76 10.49
C ALA A 64 3.72 -3.47 11.30
N LEU A 65 4.28 -4.57 10.77
CA LEU A 65 5.38 -5.30 11.40
C LEU A 65 6.62 -4.42 11.51
N GLY A 66 7.04 -3.73 10.44
CA GLY A 66 8.16 -2.79 10.50
C GLY A 66 7.92 -1.67 11.49
N ALA A 67 6.70 -1.13 11.54
CA ALA A 67 6.32 -0.10 12.51
C ALA A 67 6.31 -0.59 13.96
N TYR A 68 5.98 -1.86 14.20
CA TYR A 68 6.00 -2.48 15.51
C TYR A 68 7.42 -2.87 15.96
N SER A 69 8.13 -3.63 15.13
CA SER A 69 9.48 -4.16 15.42
C SER A 69 10.59 -3.12 15.26
N ASN A 70 10.29 -2.00 14.61
CA ASN A 70 11.25 -0.94 14.29
C ASN A 70 12.42 -1.43 13.41
N ASP A 71 12.14 -2.39 12.53
CA ASP A 71 13.15 -3.00 11.67
C ASP A 71 13.10 -2.40 10.25
N ARG A 72 14.26 -1.86 9.84
CA ARG A 72 14.49 -1.22 8.54
C ARG A 72 14.18 -2.11 7.34
N HIS A 73 14.36 -3.42 7.44
CA HIS A 73 14.14 -4.34 6.32
C HIS A 73 12.66 -4.41 5.95
N PHE A 74 11.77 -4.39 6.95
CA PHE A 74 10.32 -4.35 6.72
C PHE A 74 9.87 -3.03 6.09
N TYR A 75 10.45 -1.90 6.50
CA TYR A 75 10.17 -0.61 5.88
C TYR A 75 10.66 -0.56 4.43
N ALA A 76 11.86 -1.06 4.15
CA ALA A 76 12.41 -1.12 2.78
C ALA A 76 11.56 -2.02 1.86
N LEU A 77 11.12 -3.19 2.35
CA LEU A 77 10.20 -4.06 1.63
C LEU A 77 8.85 -3.38 1.38
N THR A 78 8.31 -2.69 2.38
CA THR A 78 7.08 -1.91 2.24
C THR A 78 7.22 -0.86 1.13
N ALA A 79 8.32 -0.10 1.12
CA ALA A 79 8.58 0.88 0.08
C ALA A 79 8.72 0.25 -1.30
N LEU A 80 9.46 -0.86 -1.42
CA LEU A 80 9.67 -1.56 -2.69
C LEU A 80 8.34 -2.02 -3.31
N MET A 81 7.47 -2.65 -2.53
CA MET A 81 6.16 -3.11 -3.03
C MET A 81 5.29 -1.92 -3.46
N ARG A 82 5.30 -0.82 -2.69
CA ARG A 82 4.55 0.42 -3.00
C ARG A 82 5.02 1.06 -4.30
N TYR A 83 6.34 1.21 -4.48
CA TYR A 83 6.90 1.74 -5.73
C TYR A 83 6.61 0.84 -6.93
N THR A 84 6.67 -0.48 -6.74
CA THR A 84 6.33 -1.44 -7.80
C THR A 84 4.88 -1.26 -8.23
N PHE A 85 3.95 -1.16 -7.28
CA PHE A 85 2.55 -0.92 -7.57
C PHE A 85 2.31 0.44 -8.25
N ALA A 86 2.93 1.51 -7.75
CA ALA A 86 2.85 2.84 -8.38
C ALA A 86 3.34 2.82 -9.83
N ALA A 87 4.45 2.13 -10.10
CA ALA A 87 4.99 1.99 -11.45
C ALA A 87 4.04 1.19 -12.37
N THR A 88 3.43 0.11 -11.87
CA THR A 88 2.42 -0.64 -12.63
C THR A 88 1.21 0.23 -12.97
N VAL A 89 0.70 1.00 -12.01
CA VAL A 89 -0.42 1.93 -12.25
C VAL A 89 -0.04 2.99 -13.29
N LEU A 90 1.13 3.61 -13.17
CA LEU A 90 1.58 4.65 -14.12
C LEU A 90 1.84 4.13 -15.54
N THR A 91 2.21 2.85 -15.69
CA THR A 91 2.59 2.27 -16.99
C THR A 91 1.45 1.55 -17.70
N GLN A 92 0.44 1.08 -16.97
CA GLN A 92 -0.64 0.28 -17.52
C GLN A 92 -2.02 0.94 -17.44
N TRP A 93 -2.17 1.98 -16.61
CA TRP A 93 -3.46 2.59 -16.34
C TRP A 93 -3.49 4.08 -16.70
N ASP A 94 -4.61 4.50 -17.30
CA ASP A 94 -4.83 5.78 -17.97
C ASP A 94 -4.50 7.02 -17.10
N ARG A 95 -4.30 8.18 -17.74
CA ARG A 95 -3.82 9.43 -17.09
C ARG A 95 -4.64 9.90 -15.88
N ASP A 96 -5.89 9.46 -15.75
CA ASP A 96 -6.77 9.78 -14.62
C ASP A 96 -6.35 9.10 -13.29
N GLN A 97 -5.36 8.20 -13.33
CA GLN A 97 -4.90 7.42 -12.17
C GLN A 97 -3.71 8.04 -11.41
N ASN A 98 -3.27 9.25 -11.80
CA ASN A 98 -2.14 9.93 -11.18
C ASN A 98 -2.29 10.12 -9.66
N GLY A 99 -3.53 10.28 -9.16
CA GLY A 99 -3.78 10.41 -7.72
C GLY A 99 -3.40 9.17 -6.91
N VAL A 100 -3.68 7.97 -7.44
CA VAL A 100 -3.31 6.70 -6.80
C VAL A 100 -1.80 6.53 -6.82
N ALA A 101 -1.15 6.80 -7.96
CA ALA A 101 0.30 6.71 -8.07
C ALA A 101 1.02 7.69 -7.12
N ILE A 102 0.56 8.95 -7.03
CA ILE A 102 1.10 9.95 -6.10
C ILE A 102 0.97 9.47 -4.65
N TYR A 103 -0.19 8.95 -4.27
CA TYR A 103 -0.39 8.40 -2.93
C TYR A 103 0.58 7.26 -2.61
N GLU A 104 0.74 6.31 -3.53
CA GLU A 104 1.64 5.18 -3.36
C GLU A 104 3.11 5.62 -3.23
N ILE A 105 3.53 6.61 -4.02
CA ILE A 105 4.86 7.23 -3.92
C ILE A 105 5.06 7.91 -2.55
N LEU A 106 4.06 8.62 -2.03
CA LEU A 106 4.14 9.27 -0.72
C LEU A 106 4.26 8.24 0.41
N VAL A 107 3.51 7.13 0.35
CA VAL A 107 3.60 6.06 1.34
C VAL A 107 4.95 5.34 1.24
N ALA A 108 5.43 5.08 0.03
CA ALA A 108 6.75 4.50 -0.20
C ALA A 108 7.88 5.39 0.33
N GLY A 109 7.80 6.70 0.08
CA GLY A 109 8.74 7.69 0.60
C GLY A 109 8.73 7.75 2.13
N THR A 110 7.55 7.65 2.74
CA THR A 110 7.40 7.58 4.20
C THR A 110 8.05 6.33 4.79
N ALA A 111 7.85 5.17 4.15
CA ALA A 111 8.49 3.92 4.54
C ALA A 111 10.03 3.99 4.36
N MET A 112 10.53 4.54 3.25
CA MET A 112 11.97 4.77 3.07
C MET A 112 12.57 5.69 4.13
N LEU A 113 11.88 6.79 4.44
CA LEU A 113 12.31 7.70 5.49
C LEU A 113 12.37 6.99 6.85
N ALA A 114 11.36 6.18 7.18
CA ALA A 114 11.36 5.35 8.38
C ALA A 114 12.50 4.31 8.39
N SER A 115 12.89 3.79 7.23
CA SER A 115 14.02 2.87 7.09
C SER A 115 15.38 3.53 7.32
N VAL A 116 15.59 4.76 6.84
CA VAL A 116 16.88 5.47 6.96
C VAL A 116 17.06 6.05 8.37
N LEU A 117 15.96 6.41 9.02
CA LEU A 117 15.97 6.97 10.36
C LEU A 117 16.16 5.93 11.49
N ASN A 118 16.26 4.63 11.17
CA ASN A 118 16.45 3.54 12.14
C ASN A 118 17.79 2.84 11.93
#